data_AF-G3IB07-F1
#
_entry.id   AF-G3IB07-F1
#
_cell.length_a   1.000
_cell.length_b   1.000
_cell.length_c   1.000
_cell.angle_alpha   90.00
_cell.angle_beta   90.00
_cell.angle_gamma   90.00
#
_symmetry.space_group_name_H-M   'P 1'
#
loop_
_entity.id
_entity.type
_entity.pdbx_description
1 polymer ?
#
loop_
_entity_poly.entity_id
_entity_poly.type
_entity_poly.pdbx_seq_one_letter_code
_entity_poly.pdbx_strand_id
1 'polypeptide(L)'
;MTTEDSVAVPRLIQKLNQQTILQVSCGNWHCLALAADGQFFTWGKNSHGQLGLGKEFPSQTSPQRVRSLEGIPLAQVAAGGAHSFALSLSGAVFGWGMNNAGQLGLSDEKDRESPCHVKLLRTQKVVYISCGEEHTAVLTKSGGVFTFGAGSCGQLGHGSMNDEVNPRRVLELMGSEVTQIACGRQHTLAFVPSSGLIYAFGCGARGQLGTGHTCNVKCPSPVKGYWAAHSGQLSARADRFKYRVVKQIFSGGDQTFVLCSTYENSSPAVDFRTVNQTHYTHLINDETLAIWRQKLSEHNNANTMNGVVQILSSAACWNGSFLEKKIDEHFKTSSKIPGIDLNSTRVLFEKLMHSQHSVILEQILNSFESCLIPQLSSSPPDVEAMRIYLILPEFPLLQDSKYYITLTIPLAMAILRLDTNPSKVLGEFMKLSTTGFGLTRFVLSAGSCRLRSNNLFVAIY
;
A
#
# COMPACT_ATOMS: atom_id res chain seq x y z
N MET A 1 30.57 11.94 -15.93
CA MET A 1 30.39 11.83 -14.48
C MET A 1 30.83 10.43 -14.09
N THR A 2 31.94 10.31 -13.36
CA THR A 2 32.41 9.03 -12.81
C THR A 2 31.34 8.49 -11.87
N THR A 3 30.72 7.37 -12.24
CA THR A 3 29.81 6.64 -11.37
C THR A 3 30.61 6.12 -10.19
N GLU A 4 30.39 6.68 -8.99
CA GLU A 4 30.90 6.07 -7.76
C GLU A 4 30.18 4.72 -7.60
N ASP A 5 30.94 3.61 -7.68
CA ASP A 5 30.39 2.26 -7.58
C ASP A 5 29.83 1.96 -6.18
N SER A 6 30.26 2.70 -5.15
CA SER A 6 29.71 2.61 -3.80
C SER A 6 29.93 3.91 -3.01
N VAL A 7 29.02 4.18 -2.07
CA VAL A 7 29.10 5.31 -1.14
C VAL A 7 29.27 4.75 0.27
N ALA A 8 30.42 5.00 0.89
CA ALA A 8 30.76 4.43 2.21
C ALA A 8 30.12 5.16 3.41
N VAL A 9 29.58 6.37 3.19
CA VAL A 9 28.98 7.21 4.25
C VAL A 9 27.56 7.59 3.84
N PRO A 10 26.56 7.51 4.74
CA PRO A 10 25.19 7.90 4.42
C PRO A 10 25.12 9.30 3.78
N ARG A 11 24.49 9.38 2.60
CA ARG A 11 24.35 10.61 1.82
C ARG A 11 22.87 10.92 1.59
N LEU A 12 22.49 12.17 1.84
CA LEU A 12 21.14 12.64 1.55
C LEU A 12 20.85 12.55 0.04
N ILE A 13 19.74 11.90 -0.31
CA ILE A 13 19.24 11.86 -1.68
C ILE A 13 18.47 13.16 -1.95
N GLN A 14 19.15 14.15 -2.54
CA GLN A 14 18.62 15.50 -2.72
C GLN A 14 17.26 15.55 -3.46
N LYS A 15 17.02 14.64 -4.42
CA LYS A 15 15.75 14.56 -5.15
C LYS A 15 14.54 14.23 -4.28
N LEU A 16 14.74 13.63 -3.10
CA LEU A 16 13.67 13.28 -2.17
C LEU A 16 13.57 14.25 -0.98
N ASN A 17 14.41 15.28 -0.93
CA ASN A 17 14.49 16.18 0.24
C ASN A 17 13.19 16.96 0.51
N GLN A 18 12.37 17.18 -0.51
CA GLN A 18 11.07 17.85 -0.38
C GLN A 18 9.92 16.90 -0.06
N GLN A 19 10.20 15.60 0.05
CA GLN A 19 9.19 14.56 0.28
C GLN A 19 9.32 14.01 1.70
N THR A 20 8.19 13.81 2.37
CA THR A 20 8.16 13.05 3.62
C THR A 20 8.11 11.56 3.28
N ILE A 21 9.26 10.88 3.28
CA ILE A 21 9.33 9.44 2.97
C ILE A 21 8.92 8.62 4.20
N LEU A 22 7.96 7.70 4.00
CA LEU A 22 7.40 6.82 5.03
C LEU A 22 7.99 5.42 5.03
N GLN A 23 8.28 4.89 3.84
CA GLN A 23 8.86 3.56 3.68
C GLN A 23 9.98 3.60 2.65
N VAL A 24 10.98 2.76 2.89
CA VAL A 24 12.00 2.40 1.92
C VAL A 24 12.12 0.89 1.87
N SER A 25 12.33 0.35 0.68
CA SER A 25 12.63 -1.07 0.48
C SER A 25 13.72 -1.23 -0.57
N CYS A 26 14.66 -2.13 -0.33
CA CYS A 26 15.81 -2.34 -1.21
C CYS A 26 15.80 -3.79 -1.72
N GLY A 27 15.87 -3.96 -3.03
CA GLY A 27 16.22 -5.25 -3.64
C GLY A 27 17.73 -5.37 -3.82
N ASN A 28 18.19 -6.36 -4.59
CA ASN A 28 19.63 -6.58 -4.79
C ASN A 28 20.32 -5.38 -5.46
N TRP A 29 19.63 -4.73 -6.39
CA TRP A 29 20.20 -3.65 -7.22
C TRP A 29 19.24 -2.50 -7.48
N HIS A 30 18.15 -2.38 -6.72
CA HIS A 30 17.17 -1.31 -6.88
C HIS A 30 16.56 -0.92 -5.53
N CYS A 31 16.00 0.28 -5.47
CA CYS A 31 15.41 0.88 -4.28
C CYS A 31 14.03 1.40 -4.60
N LEU A 32 13.15 1.30 -3.62
CA LEU A 32 11.77 1.75 -3.62
C LEU A 32 11.58 2.73 -2.45
N ALA A 33 10.82 3.81 -2.65
CA ALA A 33 10.44 4.73 -1.59
C ALA A 33 8.99 5.18 -1.74
N LEU A 34 8.24 5.12 -0.63
CA LEU A 34 6.86 5.59 -0.54
C LEU A 34 6.82 6.90 0.27
N ALA A 35 6.28 7.97 -0.32
CA ALA A 35 6.07 9.24 0.33
C ALA A 35 4.70 9.31 1.03
N ALA A 36 4.57 10.25 1.96
CA ALA A 36 3.38 10.45 2.77
C ALA A 36 2.15 10.87 1.97
N ASP A 37 2.35 11.58 0.87
CA ASP A 37 1.31 11.95 -0.09
C ASP A 37 0.96 10.79 -1.05
N GLY A 38 1.50 9.59 -0.85
CA GLY A 38 1.27 8.43 -1.72
C GLY A 38 2.06 8.46 -3.02
N GLN A 39 2.96 9.42 -3.23
CA GLN A 39 3.91 9.32 -4.34
C GLN A 39 4.89 8.17 -4.13
N PHE A 40 5.14 7.43 -5.20
CA PHE A 40 6.01 6.26 -5.20
C PHE A 40 7.21 6.49 -6.12
N PHE A 41 8.40 6.22 -5.60
CA PHE A 41 9.67 6.45 -6.29
C PHE A 41 10.51 5.17 -6.38
N THR A 42 11.18 4.98 -7.52
CA THR A 42 12.09 3.85 -7.76
C THR A 42 13.39 4.29 -8.44
N TRP A 43 14.49 3.59 -8.15
CA TRP A 43 15.77 3.78 -8.84
C TRP A 43 16.67 2.54 -8.71
N GLY A 44 17.70 2.47 -9.54
CA GLY A 44 18.67 1.38 -9.63
C GLY A 44 18.60 0.64 -10.96
N LYS A 45 18.94 -0.65 -10.94
CA LYS A 45 18.92 -1.55 -12.10
C LYS A 45 17.50 -1.80 -12.58
N ASN A 46 17.29 -1.83 -13.90
CA ASN A 46 15.99 -2.11 -14.52
C ASN A 46 16.03 -3.23 -15.58
N SER A 47 16.95 -4.18 -15.48
CA SER A 47 17.14 -5.23 -16.51
C SER A 47 15.94 -6.16 -16.70
N HIS A 48 15.07 -6.26 -15.70
CA HIS A 48 13.86 -7.09 -15.73
C HIS A 48 12.59 -6.23 -15.56
N GLY A 49 12.72 -4.90 -15.65
CA GLY A 49 11.60 -3.99 -15.43
C GLY A 49 11.25 -3.73 -13.96
N GLN A 50 12.13 -4.09 -13.00
CA GLN A 50 11.89 -3.97 -11.56
C GLN A 50 11.66 -2.54 -11.04
N LEU A 51 11.91 -1.51 -11.85
CA LEU A 51 11.57 -0.13 -11.51
C LEU A 51 10.10 0.22 -11.76
N GLY A 52 9.38 -0.56 -12.57
CA GLY A 52 7.94 -0.36 -12.83
C GLY A 52 7.61 0.87 -13.69
N LEU A 53 8.61 1.41 -14.40
CA LEU A 53 8.50 2.63 -15.21
C LEU A 53 7.99 2.37 -16.65
N GLY A 54 7.89 1.10 -17.05
CA GLY A 54 7.58 0.66 -18.41
C GLY A 54 8.82 0.33 -19.26
N LYS A 55 8.57 -0.29 -20.41
CA LYS A 55 9.58 -0.87 -21.31
C LYS A 55 10.68 0.07 -21.76
N GLU A 56 10.30 1.33 -21.98
CA GLU A 56 11.18 2.34 -22.60
C GLU A 56 12.25 2.88 -21.64
N PHE A 57 12.20 2.51 -20.35
CA PHE A 57 13.06 3.08 -19.33
C PHE A 57 14.24 2.15 -19.00
N PRO A 58 15.50 2.59 -19.19
CA PRO A 58 16.66 1.85 -18.72
C PRO A 58 16.83 1.97 -17.20
N SER A 59 17.91 1.37 -16.67
CA SER A 59 18.34 1.57 -15.28
C SER A 59 18.48 3.07 -14.94
N GLN A 60 18.05 3.45 -13.75
CA GLN A 60 17.97 4.84 -13.29
C GLN A 60 18.91 5.07 -12.12
N THR A 61 19.82 6.04 -12.22
CA THR A 61 20.77 6.35 -11.13
C THR A 61 20.18 7.27 -10.05
N SER A 62 18.96 7.75 -10.25
CA SER A 62 18.29 8.66 -9.33
C SER A 62 16.79 8.38 -9.26
N PRO A 63 16.12 8.68 -8.12
CA PRO A 63 14.70 8.42 -7.93
C PRO A 63 13.83 8.93 -9.08
N GLN A 64 12.98 8.03 -9.60
CA GLN A 64 11.97 8.31 -10.62
C GLN A 64 10.59 8.01 -10.06
N ARG A 65 9.61 8.85 -10.41
CA ARG A 65 8.22 8.67 -9.97
C ARG A 65 7.52 7.62 -10.82
N VAL A 66 6.87 6.65 -10.18
CA VAL A 66 6.07 5.60 -10.82
C VAL A 66 4.62 6.08 -10.92
N ARG A 67 4.21 6.52 -12.12
CA ARG A 67 2.86 7.08 -12.35
C ARG A 67 1.77 6.03 -12.49
N SER A 68 2.14 4.78 -12.79
CA SER A 68 1.21 3.66 -12.95
C SER A 68 0.53 3.20 -11.66
N LEU A 69 0.86 3.81 -10.51
CA LEU A 69 0.18 3.59 -9.22
C LEU A 69 -0.42 4.90 -8.66
N GLU A 70 -0.47 5.96 -9.46
CA GLU A 70 -0.94 7.27 -9.01
C GLU A 70 -2.41 7.24 -8.57
N GLY A 71 -2.69 7.88 -7.42
CA GLY A 71 -4.02 7.92 -6.83
C GLY A 71 -4.42 6.68 -6.04
N ILE A 72 -3.63 5.59 -6.07
CA ILE A 72 -3.89 4.40 -5.25
C ILE A 72 -3.33 4.64 -3.83
N PRO A 73 -4.14 4.48 -2.77
CA PRO A 73 -3.63 4.61 -1.39
C PRO A 73 -2.77 3.38 -1.03
N LEU A 74 -1.45 3.56 -0.96
CA LEU A 74 -0.50 2.47 -0.73
C LEU A 74 -0.24 2.25 0.76
N ALA A 75 -0.33 0.98 1.17
CA ALA A 75 -0.05 0.46 2.50
C ALA A 75 1.43 0.06 2.68
N GLN A 76 2.02 -0.56 1.66
CA GLN A 76 3.36 -1.10 1.73
C GLN A 76 4.03 -1.14 0.35
N VAL A 77 5.35 -0.99 0.34
CA VAL A 77 6.22 -1.35 -0.80
C VAL A 77 7.23 -2.40 -0.36
N ALA A 78 7.48 -3.39 -1.21
CA ALA A 78 8.41 -4.49 -0.92
C ALA A 78 9.25 -4.81 -2.16
N ALA A 79 10.53 -5.08 -1.95
CA ALA A 79 11.48 -5.42 -3.02
C ALA A 79 12.11 -6.78 -2.72
N GLY A 80 12.11 -7.66 -3.73
CA GLY A 80 12.90 -8.89 -3.72
C GLY A 80 14.23 -8.72 -4.44
N GLY A 81 14.82 -9.82 -4.91
CA GLY A 81 16.10 -9.77 -5.63
C GLY A 81 16.05 -8.85 -6.86
N ALA A 82 15.15 -9.14 -7.78
CA ALA A 82 14.93 -8.35 -9.00
C ALA A 82 13.44 -8.16 -9.35
N HIS A 83 12.57 -8.19 -8.34
CA HIS A 83 11.15 -7.94 -8.48
C HIS A 83 10.66 -7.01 -7.37
N SER A 84 9.49 -6.42 -7.54
CA SER A 84 8.93 -5.41 -6.66
C SER A 84 7.43 -5.61 -6.49
N PHE A 85 6.93 -5.18 -5.34
CA PHE A 85 5.53 -5.19 -4.99
C PHE A 85 5.08 -3.88 -4.36
N ALA A 86 3.82 -3.55 -4.60
CA ALA A 86 3.07 -2.56 -3.85
C ALA A 86 1.76 -3.18 -3.35
N LEU A 87 1.39 -2.83 -2.13
CA LEU A 87 0.14 -3.23 -1.48
C LEU A 87 -0.72 -1.99 -1.26
N SER A 88 -1.98 -2.00 -1.68
CA SER A 88 -2.93 -0.93 -1.36
C SER A 88 -3.54 -1.11 0.03
N LEU A 89 -4.10 -0.03 0.59
CA LEU A 89 -4.89 -0.09 1.82
C LEU A 89 -6.13 -0.98 1.71
N SER A 90 -6.58 -1.29 0.48
CA SER A 90 -7.70 -2.19 0.21
C SER A 90 -7.27 -3.64 -0.05
N GLY A 91 -5.99 -3.95 0.15
CA GLY A 91 -5.45 -5.29 -0.03
C GLY A 91 -5.22 -5.69 -1.49
N ALA A 92 -5.27 -4.75 -2.44
CA ALA A 92 -4.84 -5.01 -3.81
C ALA A 92 -3.32 -5.14 -3.86
N VAL A 93 -2.83 -6.18 -4.51
CA VAL A 93 -1.40 -6.49 -4.64
C VAL A 93 -0.98 -6.27 -6.08
N PHE A 94 0.05 -5.46 -6.29
CA PHE A 94 0.64 -5.18 -7.59
C PHE A 94 2.08 -5.68 -7.61
N GLY A 95 2.42 -6.55 -8.56
CA GLY A 95 3.77 -7.11 -8.74
C GLY A 95 4.37 -6.75 -10.09
N TRP A 96 5.68 -6.50 -10.13
CA TRP A 96 6.44 -6.27 -11.36
C TRP A 96 7.93 -6.62 -11.21
N GLY A 97 8.66 -6.65 -12.32
CA GLY A 97 10.05 -7.07 -12.41
C GLY A 97 10.21 -8.50 -12.91
N MET A 98 11.26 -9.16 -12.43
CA MET A 98 11.61 -10.54 -12.79
C MET A 98 10.54 -11.54 -12.36
N ASN A 99 10.23 -12.51 -13.22
CA ASN A 99 9.21 -13.52 -12.99
C ASN A 99 9.59 -14.93 -13.49
N ASN A 100 10.87 -15.21 -13.72
CA ASN A 100 11.37 -16.51 -14.23
C ASN A 100 10.90 -17.76 -13.45
N ALA A 101 10.56 -17.62 -12.16
CA ALA A 101 10.07 -18.70 -11.30
C ALA A 101 8.62 -18.48 -10.85
N GLY A 102 7.92 -17.51 -11.45
CA GLY A 102 6.54 -17.17 -11.08
C GLY A 102 6.39 -16.34 -9.80
N GLN A 103 7.45 -15.67 -9.36
CA GLN A 103 7.50 -14.87 -8.13
C GLN A 103 6.59 -13.64 -8.12
N LEU A 104 5.99 -13.28 -9.26
CA LEU A 104 4.93 -12.28 -9.35
C LEU A 104 3.53 -12.84 -9.10
N GLY A 105 3.33 -14.17 -9.16
CA GLY A 105 2.04 -14.79 -8.90
C GLY A 105 0.98 -14.52 -9.98
N LEU A 106 1.43 -14.26 -11.22
CA LEU A 106 0.59 -13.85 -12.35
C LEU A 106 0.15 -15.00 -13.27
N SER A 107 0.28 -16.24 -12.80
CA SER A 107 -0.06 -17.46 -13.56
C SER A 107 0.79 -17.67 -14.83
N ASP A 108 1.98 -17.06 -14.87
CA ASP A 108 3.00 -17.26 -15.89
C ASP A 108 4.39 -16.90 -15.34
N GLU A 109 5.41 -17.05 -16.18
CA GLU A 109 6.83 -16.80 -15.85
C GLU A 109 7.42 -15.61 -16.62
N LYS A 110 6.57 -14.68 -17.10
CA LYS A 110 7.03 -13.53 -17.91
C LYS A 110 7.36 -12.33 -17.05
N ASP A 111 8.47 -11.67 -17.30
CA ASP A 111 8.81 -10.42 -16.62
C ASP A 111 7.75 -9.33 -16.91
N ARG A 112 7.59 -8.40 -15.97
CA ARG A 112 6.66 -7.27 -16.10
C ARG A 112 7.40 -5.96 -15.87
N GLU A 113 7.34 -5.06 -16.83
CA GLU A 113 8.02 -3.75 -16.75
C GLU A 113 7.18 -2.66 -16.09
N SER A 114 5.92 -2.97 -15.79
CA SER A 114 4.96 -2.10 -15.12
C SER A 114 4.19 -2.87 -14.05
N PRO A 115 3.76 -2.22 -12.94
CA PRO A 115 2.93 -2.83 -11.91
C PRO A 115 1.71 -3.55 -12.49
N CYS A 116 1.58 -4.85 -12.17
CA CYS A 116 0.48 -5.70 -12.62
C CYS A 116 -0.30 -6.24 -11.43
N HIS A 117 -1.62 -6.16 -11.49
CA HIS A 117 -2.49 -6.62 -10.40
C HIS A 117 -2.48 -8.16 -10.26
N VAL A 118 -2.13 -8.67 -9.08
CA VAL A 118 -2.16 -10.11 -8.73
C VAL A 118 -3.59 -10.52 -8.38
N LYS A 119 -4.38 -10.83 -9.41
CA LYS A 119 -5.84 -11.06 -9.28
C LYS A 119 -6.20 -12.19 -8.30
N LEU A 120 -5.36 -13.21 -8.17
CA LEU A 120 -5.58 -14.36 -7.29
C LEU A 120 -5.60 -13.99 -5.79
N LEU A 121 -5.00 -12.86 -5.41
CA LEU A 121 -4.96 -12.39 -4.02
C LEU A 121 -6.09 -11.43 -3.65
N ARG A 122 -6.91 -10.98 -4.62
CA ARG A 122 -7.91 -9.91 -4.41
C ARG A 122 -8.89 -10.21 -3.28
N THR A 123 -9.30 -11.46 -3.11
CA THR A 123 -10.29 -11.87 -2.10
C THR A 123 -9.65 -12.32 -0.78
N GLN A 124 -8.32 -12.28 -0.67
CA GLN A 124 -7.60 -12.85 0.47
C GLN A 124 -7.38 -11.86 1.62
N LYS A 125 -7.74 -10.58 1.44
CA LYS A 125 -7.50 -9.52 2.44
C LYS A 125 -6.03 -9.44 2.85
N VAL A 126 -5.15 -9.29 1.87
CA VAL A 126 -3.70 -9.18 2.09
C VAL A 126 -3.40 -7.88 2.84
N VAL A 127 -2.53 -7.96 3.85
CA VAL A 127 -2.14 -6.84 4.72
C VAL A 127 -0.64 -6.65 4.84
N TYR A 128 0.16 -7.64 4.43
CA TYR A 128 1.62 -7.54 4.44
C TYR A 128 2.27 -8.43 3.38
N ILE A 129 3.37 -7.96 2.80
CA ILE A 129 4.18 -8.64 1.79
C ILE A 129 5.62 -8.72 2.27
N SER A 130 6.27 -9.86 2.04
CA SER A 130 7.69 -10.06 2.25
C SER A 130 8.30 -10.79 1.06
N CYS A 131 9.38 -10.24 0.50
CA CYS A 131 10.04 -10.77 -0.68
C CYS A 131 11.39 -11.38 -0.31
N GLY A 132 11.70 -12.56 -0.86
CA GLY A 132 13.04 -13.11 -0.89
C GLY A 132 13.74 -12.78 -2.21
N GLU A 133 14.74 -13.58 -2.60
CA GLU A 133 15.46 -13.33 -3.85
C GLU A 133 14.58 -13.57 -5.08
N GLU A 134 13.95 -14.75 -5.14
CA GLU A 134 13.10 -15.20 -6.23
C GLU A 134 11.78 -15.80 -5.73
N HIS A 135 11.35 -15.49 -4.50
CA HIS A 135 10.06 -15.91 -3.97
C HIS A 135 9.38 -14.79 -3.20
N THR A 136 8.07 -14.90 -3.05
CA THR A 136 7.22 -13.92 -2.38
C THR A 136 6.35 -14.64 -1.35
N ALA A 137 6.22 -14.05 -0.17
CA ALA A 137 5.27 -14.45 0.85
C ALA A 137 4.32 -13.29 1.15
N VAL A 138 3.03 -13.58 1.32
CA VAL A 138 2.02 -12.60 1.70
C VAL A 138 1.24 -13.09 2.92
N LEU A 139 0.88 -12.15 3.78
CA LEU A 139 0.13 -12.37 5.00
C LEU A 139 -1.26 -11.72 4.87
N THR A 140 -2.29 -12.46 5.23
CA THR A 140 -3.68 -11.99 5.24
C THR A 140 -4.07 -11.44 6.62
N LYS A 141 -5.12 -10.63 6.65
CA LYS A 141 -5.70 -10.11 7.91
C LYS A 141 -6.12 -11.21 8.89
N SER A 142 -6.50 -12.38 8.38
CA SER A 142 -6.86 -13.55 9.20
C SER A 142 -5.66 -14.39 9.65
N GLY A 143 -4.43 -13.99 9.33
CA GLY A 143 -3.20 -14.73 9.65
C GLY A 143 -2.90 -15.91 8.72
N GLY A 144 -3.52 -15.94 7.53
CA GLY A 144 -3.16 -16.89 6.48
C GLY A 144 -1.89 -16.46 5.76
N VAL A 145 -1.04 -17.43 5.41
CA VAL A 145 0.20 -17.20 4.65
C VAL A 145 0.09 -17.85 3.28
N PHE A 146 0.39 -17.07 2.24
CA PHE A 146 0.53 -17.57 0.87
C PHE A 146 1.95 -17.33 0.39
N THR A 147 2.51 -18.29 -0.35
CA THR A 147 3.86 -18.22 -0.92
C THR A 147 3.84 -18.65 -2.38
N PHE A 148 4.71 -18.04 -3.19
CA PHE A 148 4.84 -18.29 -4.62
C PHE A 148 6.22 -17.83 -5.12
N GLY A 149 6.60 -18.27 -6.33
CA GLY A 149 7.93 -18.09 -6.89
C GLY A 149 8.79 -19.35 -6.79
N ALA A 150 10.09 -19.16 -6.68
CA ALA A 150 11.07 -20.24 -6.59
C ALA A 150 10.87 -21.10 -5.35
N GLY A 151 10.89 -22.43 -5.52
CA GLY A 151 10.70 -23.42 -4.47
C GLY A 151 11.87 -24.40 -4.32
N SER A 152 12.94 -24.26 -5.09
CA SER A 152 14.08 -25.21 -5.15
C SER A 152 14.74 -25.56 -3.82
N CYS A 153 14.64 -24.70 -2.81
CA CYS A 153 15.15 -24.94 -1.45
C CYS A 153 14.05 -25.26 -0.42
N GLY A 154 12.79 -25.36 -0.83
CA GLY A 154 11.63 -25.52 0.05
C GLY A 154 11.12 -24.22 0.66
N GLN A 155 11.56 -23.05 0.17
CA GLN A 155 11.28 -21.73 0.75
C GLN A 155 9.81 -21.30 0.68
N LEU A 156 8.99 -22.06 -0.06
CA LEU A 156 7.55 -21.86 -0.14
C LEU A 156 6.78 -22.62 0.95
N GLY A 157 7.35 -23.69 1.52
CA GLY A 157 6.74 -24.40 2.64
C GLY A 157 5.62 -25.39 2.27
N HIS A 158 5.51 -25.80 1.00
CA HIS A 158 4.41 -26.65 0.50
C HIS A 158 4.69 -28.16 0.51
N GLY A 159 5.73 -28.61 1.21
CA GLY A 159 6.14 -30.01 1.24
C GLY A 159 6.81 -30.53 -0.04
N SER A 160 7.10 -29.64 -0.98
CA SER A 160 7.79 -29.88 -2.25
C SER A 160 8.98 -28.91 -2.44
N MET A 161 9.75 -29.12 -3.50
CA MET A 161 10.80 -28.20 -3.97
C MET A 161 10.45 -27.59 -5.34
N ASN A 162 9.17 -27.58 -5.69
CA ASN A 162 8.69 -27.08 -6.97
C ASN A 162 8.42 -25.58 -6.87
N ASP A 163 8.63 -24.88 -7.97
CA ASP A 163 8.23 -23.49 -8.12
C ASP A 163 6.69 -23.39 -8.19
N GLU A 164 6.14 -22.27 -7.74
CA GLU A 164 4.71 -22.01 -7.74
C GLU A 164 4.42 -20.68 -8.44
N VAL A 165 3.88 -20.74 -9.66
CA VAL A 165 3.53 -19.54 -10.44
C VAL A 165 2.27 -18.82 -9.95
N ASN A 166 1.57 -19.42 -8.99
CA ASN A 166 0.34 -18.90 -8.40
C ASN A 166 0.51 -18.81 -6.88
N PRO A 167 -0.04 -17.77 -6.23
CA PRO A 167 -0.09 -17.70 -4.77
C PRO A 167 -0.78 -18.93 -4.17
N ARG A 168 -0.01 -19.75 -3.46
CA ARG A 168 -0.50 -20.97 -2.82
C ARG A 168 -0.46 -20.83 -1.31
N ARG A 169 -1.53 -21.21 -0.63
CA ARG A 169 -1.62 -21.17 0.83
C ARG A 169 -0.72 -22.24 1.45
N VAL A 170 0.06 -21.86 2.47
CA VAL A 170 0.87 -22.79 3.26
C VAL A 170 -0.04 -23.55 4.23
N LEU A 171 -0.30 -24.83 3.93
CA LEU A 171 -1.33 -25.62 4.62
C LEU A 171 -0.94 -25.96 6.07
N GLU A 172 0.33 -26.19 6.32
CA GLU A 172 0.88 -26.56 7.62
C GLU A 172 0.77 -25.43 8.65
N LEU A 173 0.55 -24.18 8.22
CA LEU A 173 0.25 -23.05 9.10
C LEU A 173 -1.26 -22.81 9.25
N MET A 174 -2.12 -23.60 8.62
CA MET A 174 -3.57 -23.46 8.77
C MET A 174 -4.02 -23.75 10.19
N GLY A 175 -5.02 -22.99 10.65
CA GLY A 175 -5.50 -23.03 12.03
C GLY A 175 -4.64 -22.24 13.01
N SER A 176 -3.44 -21.82 12.61
CA SER A 176 -2.65 -20.84 13.36
C SER A 176 -2.94 -19.43 12.88
N GLU A 177 -2.90 -18.47 13.80
CA GLU A 177 -2.93 -17.05 13.47
C GLU A 177 -1.51 -16.52 13.36
N VAL A 178 -0.96 -16.54 12.14
CA VAL A 178 0.34 -15.94 11.86
C VAL A 178 0.21 -14.41 11.94
N THR A 179 1.15 -13.75 12.60
CA THR A 179 1.16 -12.27 12.74
C THR A 179 2.36 -11.60 12.10
N GLN A 180 3.41 -12.36 11.83
CA GLN A 180 4.62 -11.85 11.19
C GLN A 180 5.14 -12.89 10.22
N ILE A 181 5.62 -12.40 9.08
CA ILE A 181 6.38 -13.16 8.10
C ILE A 181 7.65 -12.39 7.75
N ALA A 182 8.73 -13.11 7.47
CA ALA A 182 9.98 -12.51 7.00
C ALA A 182 10.66 -13.46 6.01
N CYS A 183 11.07 -12.94 4.85
CA CYS A 183 11.77 -13.68 3.82
C CYS A 183 13.23 -13.27 3.79
N GLY A 184 14.13 -14.25 3.86
CA GLY A 184 15.52 -14.05 3.48
C GLY A 184 15.74 -14.42 2.02
N ARG A 185 17.00 -14.67 1.63
CA ARG A 185 17.34 -14.98 0.24
C ARG A 185 16.55 -16.17 -0.30
N GLN A 186 16.60 -17.30 0.40
CA GLN A 186 15.95 -18.56 0.03
C GLN A 186 15.29 -19.25 1.24
N HIS A 187 14.80 -18.48 2.21
CA HIS A 187 14.08 -19.02 3.36
C HIS A 187 13.00 -18.06 3.83
N THR A 188 12.03 -18.60 4.57
CA THR A 188 10.87 -17.87 5.07
C THR A 188 10.64 -18.23 6.54
N LEU A 189 10.30 -17.21 7.32
CA LEU A 189 9.92 -17.31 8.72
C LEU A 189 8.46 -16.91 8.89
N ALA A 190 7.78 -17.54 9.84
CA ALA A 190 6.43 -17.19 10.26
C ALA A 190 6.30 -17.27 11.78
N PHE A 191 5.71 -16.26 12.41
CA PHE A 191 5.52 -16.22 13.86
C PHE A 191 4.04 -16.36 14.25
N VAL A 192 3.78 -17.27 15.21
CA VAL A 192 2.45 -17.56 15.75
C VAL A 192 2.40 -17.15 17.23
N PRO A 193 1.75 -16.03 17.60
CA PRO A 193 1.78 -15.51 18.96
C PRO A 193 1.12 -16.41 20.00
N SER A 194 0.07 -17.15 19.62
CA SER A 194 -0.70 -17.98 20.55
C SER A 194 0.14 -19.11 21.14
N SER A 195 1.08 -19.66 20.37
CA SER A 195 2.05 -20.66 20.83
C SER A 195 3.40 -20.04 21.21
N GLY A 196 3.68 -18.81 20.74
CA GLY A 196 4.99 -18.18 20.83
C GLY A 196 6.02 -18.79 19.88
N LEU A 197 5.62 -19.73 19.01
CA LEU A 197 6.54 -20.43 18.12
C LEU A 197 6.85 -19.62 16.87
N ILE A 198 8.10 -19.75 16.44
CA ILE A 198 8.57 -19.30 15.13
C ILE A 198 8.75 -20.56 14.28
N TYR A 199 8.21 -20.53 13.07
CA TYR A 199 8.40 -21.57 12.06
C TYR A 199 9.35 -21.05 10.98
N ALA A 200 10.25 -21.92 10.54
CA ALA A 200 11.19 -21.65 9.46
C ALA A 200 11.12 -22.75 8.40
N PHE A 201 11.26 -22.36 7.13
CA PHE A 201 11.31 -23.27 5.99
C PHE A 201 12.12 -22.64 4.84
N GLY A 202 12.69 -23.49 3.99
CA GLY A 202 13.61 -23.10 2.91
C GLY A 202 15.03 -23.64 3.08
N CYS A 203 15.99 -22.89 2.55
CA CYS A 203 17.40 -23.23 2.57
C CYS A 203 17.92 -23.28 4.00
N GLY A 204 18.60 -24.38 4.36
CA GLY A 204 19.22 -24.57 5.68
C GLY A 204 20.74 -24.59 5.65
N ALA A 205 21.36 -24.44 4.47
CA ALA A 205 22.79 -24.70 4.25
C ALA A 205 23.74 -23.86 5.14
N ARG A 206 23.28 -22.71 5.65
CA ARG A 206 24.04 -21.83 6.55
C ARG A 206 23.52 -21.86 8.00
N GLY A 207 22.56 -22.73 8.30
CA GLY A 207 21.89 -22.79 9.59
C GLY A 207 20.84 -21.69 9.80
N GLN A 208 20.47 -20.94 8.75
CA GLN A 208 19.60 -19.77 8.82
C GLN A 208 18.18 -20.07 9.34
N LEU A 209 17.77 -21.33 9.31
CA LEU A 209 16.46 -21.76 9.80
C LEU A 209 16.42 -21.92 11.32
N GLY A 210 17.57 -22.07 12.00
CA GLY A 210 17.61 -22.27 13.45
C GLY A 210 16.93 -23.55 13.94
N THR A 211 16.70 -24.55 13.08
CA THR A 211 16.08 -25.85 13.43
C THR A 211 17.08 -26.84 14.05
N GLY A 212 18.34 -26.44 14.20
CA GLY A 212 19.43 -27.24 14.78
C GLY A 212 20.03 -28.27 13.83
N HIS A 213 19.82 -28.12 12.53
CA HIS A 213 20.51 -28.85 11.46
C HIS A 213 20.64 -27.93 10.24
N THR A 214 21.50 -28.29 9.29
CA THR A 214 21.82 -27.47 8.10
C THR A 214 21.19 -27.96 6.80
N CYS A 215 20.24 -28.90 6.86
CA CYS A 215 19.49 -29.33 5.69
C CYS A 215 18.33 -28.39 5.37
N ASN A 216 17.95 -28.35 4.08
CA ASN A 216 16.77 -27.63 3.61
C ASN A 216 15.49 -28.23 4.21
N VAL A 217 14.53 -27.37 4.50
CA VAL A 217 13.26 -27.76 5.12
C VAL A 217 12.11 -27.32 4.23
N LYS A 218 11.34 -28.28 3.72
CA LYS A 218 10.27 -28.05 2.73
C LYS A 218 8.88 -27.75 3.33
N CYS A 219 8.73 -27.91 4.64
CA CYS A 219 7.50 -27.58 5.39
C CYS A 219 7.88 -26.67 6.57
N PRO A 220 6.97 -25.80 7.05
CA PRO A 220 7.19 -25.02 8.26
C PRO A 220 7.65 -25.89 9.44
N SER A 221 8.87 -25.64 9.94
CA SER A 221 9.46 -26.38 11.05
C SER A 221 9.78 -25.44 12.22
N PRO A 222 9.51 -25.82 13.48
CA PRO A 222 9.78 -24.97 14.63
C PRO A 222 11.27 -24.61 14.76
N VAL A 223 11.55 -23.32 14.93
CA VAL A 223 12.88 -22.81 15.29
C VAL A 223 13.22 -23.26 16.71
N LYS A 224 14.39 -23.88 16.91
CA LYS A 224 14.82 -24.33 18.23
C LYS A 224 15.06 -23.14 19.15
N GLY A 225 14.54 -23.24 20.37
CA GLY A 225 14.71 -22.23 21.41
C GLY A 225 13.66 -22.37 22.50
N TYR A 226 13.87 -21.65 23.60
CA TYR A 226 12.91 -21.54 24.69
C TYR A 226 11.93 -20.40 24.41
N TRP A 227 10.98 -20.64 23.52
CA TRP A 227 9.98 -19.64 23.14
C TRP A 227 8.72 -19.77 23.99
N ALA A 228 8.12 -18.63 24.34
CA ALA A 228 6.87 -18.58 25.07
C ALA A 228 5.90 -17.57 24.45
N ALA A 229 4.61 -17.91 24.48
CA ALA A 229 3.55 -16.97 24.19
C ALA A 229 3.50 -15.87 25.26
N HIS A 230 3.22 -14.62 24.86
CA HIS A 230 3.13 -13.49 25.79
C HIS A 230 2.02 -13.67 26.84
N SER A 231 0.86 -14.18 26.42
CA SER A 231 -0.31 -14.43 27.28
C SER A 231 -0.39 -15.88 27.81
N GLY A 232 0.58 -16.74 27.48
CA GLY A 232 0.57 -18.14 27.89
C GLY A 232 1.06 -18.33 29.32
N GLN A 233 0.39 -19.15 30.13
CA GLN A 233 0.88 -19.53 31.45
C GLN A 233 2.02 -20.53 31.33
N LEU A 234 3.21 -20.16 31.82
CA LEU A 234 4.33 -21.10 31.99
C LEU A 234 4.05 -22.04 33.16
N SER A 235 4.48 -23.30 33.03
CA SER A 235 4.44 -24.27 34.14
C SER A 235 5.15 -23.71 35.37
N ALA A 236 4.59 -23.95 36.56
CA ALA A 236 5.15 -23.48 37.83
C ALA A 236 6.59 -23.99 38.11
N ARG A 237 7.03 -25.04 37.41
CA ARG A 237 8.37 -25.63 37.52
C ARG A 237 9.36 -25.13 36.44
N ALA A 238 8.92 -24.31 35.49
CA ALA A 238 9.78 -23.82 34.41
C ALA A 238 10.63 -22.63 34.88
N ASP A 239 11.92 -22.65 34.55
CA ASP A 239 12.83 -21.52 34.78
C ASP A 239 12.46 -20.36 33.84
N ARG A 240 11.71 -19.39 34.37
CA ARG A 240 11.15 -18.25 33.61
C ARG A 240 12.23 -17.38 32.96
N PHE A 241 13.46 -17.40 33.47
CA PHE A 241 14.58 -16.63 32.91
C PHE A 241 15.13 -17.21 31.61
N LYS A 242 14.86 -18.50 31.33
CA LYS A 242 15.28 -19.15 30.07
C LYS A 242 14.34 -18.84 28.91
N TYR A 243 13.06 -18.61 29.19
CA TYR A 243 12.07 -18.37 28.15
C TYR A 243 12.17 -16.95 27.58
N ARG A 244 11.90 -16.85 26.28
CA ARG A 244 11.92 -15.63 25.50
C ARG A 244 10.56 -15.41 24.85
N VAL A 245 10.08 -14.18 24.92
CA VAL A 245 8.86 -13.74 24.24
C VAL A 245 9.28 -12.94 23.01
N VAL A 246 8.83 -13.39 21.84
CA VAL A 246 9.17 -12.77 20.56
C VAL A 246 8.50 -11.40 20.46
N LYS A 247 9.25 -10.41 20.00
CA LYS A 247 8.77 -9.08 19.61
C LYS A 247 8.61 -8.99 18.11
N GLN A 248 9.67 -9.34 17.40
CA GLN A 248 9.72 -9.22 15.95
C GLN A 248 10.74 -10.19 15.35
N ILE A 249 10.37 -10.80 14.22
CA ILE A 249 11.25 -11.62 13.39
C ILE A 249 11.81 -10.80 12.23
N PHE A 250 13.07 -11.08 11.87
CA PHE A 250 13.75 -10.47 10.74
C PHE A 250 14.57 -11.53 10.00
N SER A 251 14.71 -11.34 8.70
CA SER A 251 15.56 -12.17 7.84
C SER A 251 16.32 -11.28 6.88
N GLY A 252 17.61 -11.56 6.73
CA GLY A 252 18.48 -10.97 5.71
C GLY A 252 18.83 -12.02 4.66
N GLY A 253 19.98 -11.90 4.00
CA GLY A 253 20.46 -12.88 3.01
C GLY A 253 20.35 -14.33 3.48
N ASP A 254 21.39 -14.82 4.16
CA ASP A 254 21.42 -16.19 4.69
C ASP A 254 21.40 -16.20 6.24
N GLN A 255 20.71 -15.24 6.85
CA GLN A 255 20.67 -15.05 8.31
C GLN A 255 19.28 -14.65 8.80
N THR A 256 18.99 -15.04 10.04
CA THR A 256 17.72 -14.79 10.76
C THR A 256 18.00 -14.13 12.09
N PHE A 257 17.19 -13.13 12.46
CA PHE A 257 17.25 -12.48 13.75
C PHE A 257 15.87 -12.46 14.41
N VAL A 258 15.86 -12.60 15.73
CA VAL A 258 14.64 -12.53 16.54
C VAL A 258 14.87 -11.51 17.64
N LEU A 259 14.14 -10.40 17.58
CA LEU A 259 14.05 -9.47 18.70
C LEU A 259 13.11 -10.09 19.74
N CYS A 260 13.60 -10.29 20.95
CA CYS A 260 12.83 -10.89 22.03
C CYS A 260 13.16 -10.25 23.38
N SER A 261 12.25 -10.41 24.34
CA SER A 261 12.45 -10.02 25.73
C SER A 261 12.40 -11.24 26.64
N THR A 262 12.87 -11.09 27.88
CA THR A 262 12.52 -12.05 28.94
C THR A 262 11.01 -12.08 29.14
N TYR A 263 10.51 -13.18 29.68
CA TYR A 263 9.07 -13.36 29.92
C TYR A 263 8.50 -12.30 30.89
N GLU A 264 9.23 -11.98 31.96
CA GLU A 264 8.77 -11.05 33.02
C GLU A 264 8.62 -9.60 32.54
N ASN A 265 9.48 -9.15 31.62
CA ASN A 265 9.44 -7.79 31.05
C ASN A 265 8.85 -7.79 29.64
N SER A 266 7.99 -8.75 29.34
CA SER A 266 7.42 -8.90 28.01
C SER A 266 6.26 -7.95 27.76
N SER A 267 6.06 -7.66 26.49
CA SER A 267 4.93 -6.93 25.91
C SER A 267 4.55 -7.67 24.63
N PRO A 268 3.36 -7.44 24.07
CA PRO A 268 2.91 -8.13 22.87
C PRO A 268 3.89 -7.98 21.71
N ALA A 269 3.96 -9.02 20.87
CA ALA A 269 4.69 -8.94 19.62
C ALA A 269 4.03 -7.94 18.67
N VAL A 270 4.80 -7.37 17.75
CA VAL A 270 4.24 -6.53 16.68
C VAL A 270 3.33 -7.40 15.82
N ASP A 271 2.11 -6.94 15.54
CA ASP A 271 1.21 -7.65 14.62
C ASP A 271 1.21 -6.94 13.27
N PHE A 272 1.84 -7.55 12.25
CA PHE A 272 1.90 -6.98 10.89
C PHE A 272 0.53 -6.95 10.21
N ARG A 273 -0.49 -7.57 10.79
CA ARG A 273 -1.88 -7.47 10.32
C ARG A 273 -2.56 -6.19 10.79
N THR A 274 -2.00 -5.50 11.77
CA THR A 274 -2.52 -4.23 12.28
C THR A 274 -1.89 -3.06 11.52
N VAL A 275 -2.75 -2.15 11.08
CA VAL A 275 -2.38 -1.04 10.19
C VAL A 275 -1.81 0.11 11.02
N ASN A 276 -0.48 0.27 11.05
CA ASN A 276 0.18 1.37 11.73
C ASN A 276 0.11 2.66 10.89
N GLN A 277 -0.66 3.66 11.36
CA GLN A 277 -0.97 4.92 10.65
C GLN A 277 0.25 5.74 10.21
N THR A 278 1.42 5.49 10.81
CA THR A 278 2.64 6.26 10.51
C THR A 278 3.42 5.78 9.30
N HIS A 279 3.09 4.61 8.73
CA HIS A 279 3.93 3.98 7.70
C HIS A 279 3.29 3.93 6.32
N TYR A 280 2.04 4.33 6.13
CA TYR A 280 1.38 4.29 4.82
C TYR A 280 0.88 5.67 4.42
N THR A 281 0.41 5.80 3.16
CA THR A 281 -0.15 7.05 2.62
C THR A 281 -1.03 7.75 3.66
N HIS A 282 -0.69 8.99 4.02
CA HIS A 282 -1.38 9.70 5.08
C HIS A 282 -2.86 9.88 4.76
N LEU A 283 -3.68 9.74 5.80
CA LEU A 283 -5.13 9.90 5.72
C LEU A 283 -5.55 11.26 6.26
N ILE A 284 -6.61 11.79 5.69
CA ILE A 284 -7.27 13.03 6.08
C ILE A 284 -8.47 12.63 6.94
N ASN A 285 -8.37 12.86 8.24
CA ASN A 285 -9.39 12.50 9.23
C ASN A 285 -9.37 13.54 10.37
N ASP A 286 -10.25 13.34 11.34
CA ASP A 286 -10.39 14.26 12.47
C ASP A 286 -9.11 14.46 13.29
N GLU A 287 -8.31 13.41 13.45
CA GLU A 287 -7.04 13.47 14.18
C GLU A 287 -6.00 14.29 13.40
N THR A 288 -5.86 14.04 12.09
CA THR A 288 -4.89 14.77 11.27
C THR A 288 -5.29 16.24 11.09
N LEU A 289 -6.59 16.52 10.93
CA LEU A 289 -7.10 17.89 10.91
C LEU A 289 -6.83 18.64 12.22
N ALA A 290 -7.01 17.99 13.38
CA ALA A 290 -6.71 18.60 14.68
C ALA A 290 -5.22 18.93 14.82
N ILE A 291 -4.33 18.01 14.41
CA ILE A 291 -2.88 18.23 14.42
C ILE A 291 -2.50 19.39 13.49
N TRP A 292 -3.04 19.45 12.27
CA TRP A 292 -2.75 20.54 11.34
C TRP A 292 -3.27 21.87 11.84
N ARG A 293 -4.47 21.90 12.41
CA ARG A 293 -5.03 23.12 13.00
C ARG A 293 -4.10 23.67 14.10
N GLN A 294 -3.65 22.80 15.00
CA GLN A 294 -2.72 23.19 16.06
C GLN A 294 -1.41 23.74 15.47
N LYS A 295 -0.79 22.99 14.55
CA LYS A 295 0.49 23.39 13.94
C LYS A 295 0.39 24.70 13.16
N LEU A 296 -0.69 24.92 12.41
CA LEU A 296 -0.93 26.14 11.66
C LEU A 296 -1.22 27.35 12.56
N SER A 297 -1.70 27.11 13.79
CA SER A 297 -1.92 28.18 14.79
C SER A 297 -0.67 28.54 15.60
N GLU A 298 0.21 27.58 15.87
CA GLU A 298 1.37 27.75 16.76
C GLU A 298 2.62 28.27 16.04
N HIS A 299 2.83 27.90 14.77
CA HIS A 299 4.00 28.31 14.00
C HIS A 299 3.70 28.40 12.50
N ASN A 300 3.81 29.60 11.92
CA ASN A 300 3.87 29.83 10.46
C ASN A 300 5.20 29.30 9.88
N ASN A 301 5.50 28.01 10.05
CA ASN A 301 6.66 27.38 9.45
C ASN A 301 6.30 26.91 8.03
N ALA A 302 6.91 27.52 7.02
CA ALA A 302 6.71 27.21 5.61
C ALA A 302 6.84 25.70 5.31
N ASN A 303 7.72 24.98 6.02
CA ASN A 303 7.92 23.55 5.81
C ASN A 303 6.72 22.70 6.26
N THR A 304 6.10 23.06 7.39
CA THR A 304 4.90 22.37 7.88
C THR A 304 3.72 22.61 6.94
N MET A 305 3.58 23.84 6.46
CA MET A 305 2.55 24.20 5.49
C MET A 305 2.70 23.43 4.17
N ASN A 306 3.92 23.37 3.63
CA ASN A 306 4.21 22.60 2.42
C ASN A 306 3.84 21.12 2.57
N GLY A 307 4.12 20.51 3.73
CA GLY A 307 3.73 19.13 4.02
C GLY A 307 2.21 18.92 4.04
N VAL A 308 1.45 19.84 4.66
CA VAL A 308 -0.02 19.77 4.67
C VAL A 308 -0.58 19.92 3.25
N VAL A 309 -0.11 20.91 2.50
CA VAL A 309 -0.54 21.16 1.11
C VAL A 309 -0.23 19.96 0.21
N GLN A 310 0.92 19.29 0.38
CA GLN A 310 1.25 18.06 -0.34
C GLN A 310 0.20 16.95 -0.09
N ILE A 311 -0.20 16.72 1.16
CA ILE A 311 -1.23 15.72 1.49
C ILE A 311 -2.59 16.13 0.90
N LEU A 312 -2.99 17.39 1.05
CA LEU A 312 -4.28 17.89 0.54
C LEU A 312 -4.35 17.88 -0.99
N SER A 313 -3.21 17.96 -1.68
CA SER A 313 -3.10 17.88 -3.14
C SER A 313 -3.11 16.46 -3.68
N SER A 314 -3.07 15.43 -2.83
CA SER A 314 -2.93 14.03 -3.25
C SER A 314 -4.26 13.30 -3.36
N ALA A 315 -4.56 12.78 -4.56
CA ALA A 315 -5.69 11.88 -4.77
C ALA A 315 -5.58 10.60 -3.92
N ALA A 316 -4.38 10.07 -3.71
CA ALA A 316 -4.17 8.85 -2.93
C ALA A 316 -4.56 9.06 -1.46
N CYS A 317 -4.22 10.22 -0.88
CA CYS A 317 -4.60 10.58 0.48
C CYS A 317 -6.13 10.64 0.63
N TRP A 318 -6.82 11.37 -0.26
CA TRP A 318 -8.28 11.43 -0.26
C TRP A 318 -8.92 10.04 -0.46
N ASN A 319 -8.42 9.25 -1.42
CA ASN A 319 -8.92 7.92 -1.73
C ASN A 319 -8.77 6.91 -0.57
N GLY A 320 -7.73 7.06 0.25
CA GLY A 320 -7.52 6.23 1.45
C GLY A 320 -8.26 6.72 2.70
N SER A 321 -8.73 7.96 2.70
CA SER A 321 -9.29 8.60 3.91
C SER A 321 -10.68 8.08 4.26
N PHE A 322 -11.45 7.68 3.25
CA PHE A 322 -12.86 7.34 3.39
C PHE A 322 -13.14 5.86 3.10
N LEU A 323 -12.19 4.96 3.36
CA LEU A 323 -12.42 3.52 3.15
C LEU A 323 -13.57 3.02 4.04
N GLU A 324 -14.44 2.17 3.48
CA GLU A 324 -15.49 1.51 4.25
C GLU A 324 -14.88 0.43 5.16
N LYS A 325 -14.59 0.83 6.39
CA LYS A 325 -13.94 -0.02 7.39
C LYS A 325 -14.93 -0.93 8.12
N LYS A 326 -16.25 -0.67 8.05
CA LYS A 326 -17.23 -1.58 8.65
C LYS A 326 -17.11 -2.95 7.98
N ILE A 327 -16.85 -3.98 8.79
CA ILE A 327 -16.76 -5.38 8.35
C ILE A 327 -15.74 -5.58 7.19
N ASP A 328 -14.71 -4.73 7.11
CA ASP A 328 -13.66 -4.84 6.09
C ASP A 328 -14.17 -4.78 4.63
N GLU A 329 -15.28 -4.06 4.37
CA GLU A 329 -15.86 -3.98 3.02
C GLU A 329 -14.94 -3.31 2.00
N HIS A 330 -14.03 -2.43 2.42
CA HIS A 330 -13.00 -1.87 1.54
C HIS A 330 -12.14 -2.94 0.83
N PHE A 331 -11.93 -4.12 1.42
CA PHE A 331 -11.22 -5.22 0.73
C PHE A 331 -12.01 -5.84 -0.43
N LYS A 332 -13.31 -5.51 -0.59
CA LYS A 332 -14.14 -5.95 -1.71
C LYS A 332 -14.12 -4.97 -2.88
N THR A 333 -13.24 -3.97 -2.87
CA THR A 333 -13.14 -3.00 -3.95
C THR A 333 -12.92 -3.68 -5.31
N SER A 334 -13.72 -3.25 -6.28
CA SER A 334 -13.78 -3.80 -7.62
C SER A 334 -14.40 -2.79 -8.57
N SER A 335 -14.55 -3.12 -9.85
CA SER A 335 -15.30 -2.30 -10.80
C SER A 335 -16.79 -2.12 -10.47
N LYS A 336 -17.30 -2.87 -9.49
CA LYS A 336 -18.69 -2.77 -9.01
C LYS A 336 -18.79 -2.10 -7.64
N ILE A 337 -17.81 -2.29 -6.77
CA ILE A 337 -17.87 -1.79 -5.39
C ILE A 337 -16.71 -0.82 -5.19
N PRO A 338 -16.95 0.47 -4.90
CA PRO A 338 -15.87 1.44 -4.71
C PRO A 338 -15.13 1.22 -3.38
N GLY A 339 -15.80 0.64 -2.37
CA GLY A 339 -15.23 0.35 -1.05
C GLY A 339 -14.93 1.60 -0.21
N ILE A 340 -15.73 2.65 -0.39
CA ILE A 340 -15.66 3.91 0.37
C ILE A 340 -16.98 4.20 1.10
N ASP A 341 -16.89 4.89 2.23
CA ASP A 341 -18.01 5.43 2.99
C ASP A 341 -18.24 6.92 2.62
N LEU A 342 -19.15 7.14 1.66
CA LEU A 342 -19.52 8.49 1.22
C LEU A 342 -20.23 9.31 2.32
N ASN A 343 -20.83 8.67 3.33
CA ASN A 343 -21.42 9.41 4.44
C ASN A 343 -20.31 10.02 5.30
N SER A 344 -19.25 9.26 5.59
CA SER A 344 -18.06 9.78 6.26
C SER A 344 -17.39 10.92 5.47
N THR A 345 -17.37 10.83 4.12
CA THR A 345 -16.92 11.93 3.24
C THR A 345 -17.72 13.21 3.49
N ARG A 346 -19.05 13.14 3.43
CA ARG A 346 -19.95 14.30 3.62
C ARG A 346 -19.79 14.90 5.01
N VAL A 347 -19.76 14.07 6.05
CA VAL A 347 -19.58 14.52 7.44
C VAL A 347 -18.27 15.29 7.60
N LEU A 348 -17.17 14.80 7.02
CA LEU A 348 -15.89 15.50 7.09
C LEU A 348 -15.94 16.84 6.34
N PHE A 349 -16.52 16.88 5.14
CA PHE A 349 -16.61 18.12 4.37
C PHE A 349 -17.51 19.17 5.02
N GLU A 350 -18.67 18.78 5.56
CA GLU A 350 -19.51 19.69 6.36
C GLU A 350 -18.76 20.21 7.57
N LYS A 351 -17.98 19.36 8.26
CA LYS A 351 -17.18 19.78 9.39
C LYS A 351 -16.11 20.82 9.02
N LEU A 352 -15.53 20.70 7.83
CA LEU A 352 -14.56 21.66 7.28
C LEU A 352 -15.18 23.03 6.96
N MET A 353 -16.51 23.14 6.79
CA MET A 353 -17.18 24.42 6.59
C MET A 353 -17.27 25.28 7.86
N HIS A 354 -17.06 24.69 9.05
CA HIS A 354 -17.04 25.47 10.28
C HIS A 354 -15.85 26.43 10.34
N SER A 355 -16.08 27.62 10.89
CA SER A 355 -15.10 28.72 10.99
C SER A 355 -13.76 28.31 11.63
N GLN A 356 -13.77 27.34 12.55
CA GLN A 356 -12.58 26.78 13.18
C GLN A 356 -11.59 26.10 12.21
N HIS A 357 -12.01 25.80 10.98
CA HIS A 357 -11.18 25.16 9.94
C HIS A 357 -10.89 26.09 8.76
N SER A 358 -11.15 27.39 8.86
CA SER A 358 -11.04 28.36 7.75
C SER A 358 -9.68 28.31 7.04
N VAL A 359 -8.58 28.25 7.78
CA VAL A 359 -7.21 28.18 7.23
C VAL A 359 -7.00 26.88 6.44
N ILE A 360 -7.45 25.74 6.98
CA ILE A 360 -7.33 24.44 6.30
C ILE A 360 -8.22 24.42 5.06
N LEU A 361 -9.44 24.96 5.16
CA LEU A 361 -10.38 25.05 4.06
C LEU A 361 -9.82 25.87 2.90
N GLU A 362 -9.16 27.00 3.19
CA GLU A 362 -8.46 27.79 2.18
C GLU A 362 -7.35 26.98 1.48
N GLN A 363 -6.57 26.20 2.23
CA GLN A 363 -5.56 25.32 1.63
C GLN A 363 -6.15 24.20 0.79
N ILE A 364 -7.28 23.63 1.21
CA ILE A 364 -8.02 22.64 0.42
C ILE A 364 -8.45 23.25 -0.91
N LEU A 365 -9.06 24.44 -0.89
CA LEU A 365 -9.48 25.15 -2.10
C LEU A 365 -8.30 25.40 -3.06
N ASN A 366 -7.20 25.94 -2.53
CA ASN A 366 -5.98 26.18 -3.32
C ASN A 366 -5.40 24.89 -3.89
N SER A 367 -5.36 23.81 -3.09
CA SER A 367 -4.86 22.50 -3.51
C SER A 367 -5.75 21.87 -4.58
N PHE A 368 -7.07 22.01 -4.46
CA PHE A 368 -8.02 21.50 -5.44
C PHE A 368 -7.87 22.22 -6.77
N GLU A 369 -7.81 23.55 -6.74
CA GLU A 369 -7.69 24.40 -7.93
C GLU A 369 -6.34 24.23 -8.64
N SER A 370 -5.24 24.27 -7.89
CA SER A 370 -3.90 24.38 -8.46
C SER A 370 -3.21 23.03 -8.71
N CYS A 371 -3.64 21.95 -8.04
CA CYS A 371 -2.92 20.68 -8.05
C CYS A 371 -3.84 19.49 -8.32
N LEU A 372 -4.79 19.20 -7.43
CA LEU A 372 -5.52 17.94 -7.45
C LEU A 372 -6.42 17.79 -8.69
N ILE A 373 -7.31 18.75 -8.96
CA ILE A 373 -8.24 18.66 -10.10
C ILE A 373 -7.50 18.70 -11.44
N PRO A 374 -6.50 19.58 -11.67
CA PRO A 374 -5.73 19.58 -12.91
C PRO A 374 -4.96 18.30 -13.20
N GLN A 375 -4.59 17.52 -12.17
CA GLN A 375 -3.82 16.28 -12.30
C GLN A 375 -4.69 15.03 -12.44
N LEU A 376 -6.03 15.15 -12.42
CA LEU A 376 -6.94 14.02 -12.61
C LEU A 376 -6.77 13.40 -14.00
N SER A 377 -6.38 12.13 -14.04
CA SER A 377 -6.13 11.37 -15.28
C SER A 377 -7.43 11.03 -16.02
N SER A 378 -7.42 11.01 -17.36
CA SER A 378 -8.52 10.41 -18.14
C SER A 378 -8.53 8.89 -18.03
N SER A 379 -7.40 8.28 -17.66
CA SER A 379 -7.21 6.84 -17.52
C SER A 379 -6.57 6.52 -16.15
N PRO A 380 -7.33 6.56 -15.04
CA PRO A 380 -6.82 6.16 -13.74
C PRO A 380 -6.30 4.70 -13.78
N PRO A 381 -5.16 4.40 -13.13
CA PRO A 381 -4.48 3.11 -13.29
C PRO A 381 -5.25 1.92 -12.67
N ASP A 382 -6.13 2.19 -11.70
CA ASP A 382 -6.93 1.19 -11.01
C ASP A 382 -8.25 1.79 -10.50
N VAL A 383 -9.22 0.92 -10.18
CA VAL A 383 -10.52 1.31 -9.60
C VAL A 383 -10.39 2.02 -8.25
N GLU A 384 -9.31 1.78 -7.49
CA GLU A 384 -9.03 2.51 -6.25
C GLU A 384 -8.68 3.98 -6.50
N ALA A 385 -7.96 4.28 -7.58
CA ALA A 385 -7.65 5.65 -7.98
C ALA A 385 -8.89 6.42 -8.42
N MET A 386 -9.92 5.72 -8.90
CA MET A 386 -11.18 6.31 -9.35
C MET A 386 -12.07 6.86 -8.23
N ARG A 387 -11.82 6.50 -6.96
CA ARG A 387 -12.63 6.96 -5.82
C ARG A 387 -12.69 8.49 -5.75
N ILE A 388 -11.67 9.18 -6.25
CA ILE A 388 -11.57 10.64 -6.19
C ILE A 388 -12.71 11.33 -6.95
N TYR A 389 -13.19 10.72 -8.03
CA TYR A 389 -14.32 11.22 -8.82
C TYR A 389 -15.68 11.03 -8.13
N LEU A 390 -15.74 10.20 -7.08
CA LEU A 390 -16.89 10.09 -6.18
C LEU A 390 -16.75 11.02 -4.98
N ILE A 391 -15.52 11.19 -4.47
CA ILE A 391 -15.23 11.98 -3.28
C ILE A 391 -15.38 13.46 -3.56
N LEU A 392 -14.70 14.00 -4.59
CA LEU A 392 -14.65 15.45 -4.80
C LEU A 392 -16.05 16.08 -4.95
N PRO A 393 -17.00 15.51 -5.73
CA PRO A 393 -18.32 16.13 -5.89
C PRO A 393 -19.16 16.25 -4.62
N GLU A 394 -18.79 15.55 -3.53
CA GLU A 394 -19.43 15.70 -2.22
C GLU A 394 -18.97 16.97 -1.48
N PHE A 395 -17.98 17.70 -2.00
CA PHE A 395 -17.47 18.93 -1.39
C PHE A 395 -18.45 20.10 -1.58
N PRO A 396 -19.05 20.68 -0.50
CA PRO A 396 -20.16 21.63 -0.62
C PRO A 396 -19.89 22.84 -1.50
N LEU A 397 -18.67 23.39 -1.45
CA LEU A 397 -18.31 24.62 -2.19
C LEU A 397 -18.28 24.43 -3.71
N LEU A 398 -18.32 23.20 -4.23
CA LEU A 398 -18.48 22.96 -5.66
C LEU A 398 -19.88 23.33 -6.18
N GLN A 399 -20.85 23.50 -5.28
CA GLN A 399 -22.21 23.95 -5.63
C GLN A 399 -22.37 25.47 -5.54
N ASP A 400 -21.38 26.18 -5.00
CA ASP A 400 -21.38 27.63 -4.91
C ASP A 400 -20.93 28.24 -6.25
N SER A 401 -21.73 29.17 -6.77
CA SER A 401 -21.50 29.85 -8.04
C SER A 401 -20.16 30.58 -8.10
N LYS A 402 -19.63 31.00 -6.94
CA LYS A 402 -18.31 31.62 -6.81
C LYS A 402 -17.18 30.72 -7.31
N TYR A 403 -17.31 29.40 -7.13
CA TYR A 403 -16.26 28.43 -7.46
C TYR A 403 -16.50 27.66 -8.76
N TYR A 404 -17.52 28.05 -9.54
CA TYR A 404 -17.86 27.35 -10.77
C TYR A 404 -16.73 27.34 -11.80
N ILE A 405 -16.04 28.47 -11.98
CA ILE A 405 -14.97 28.60 -12.96
C ILE A 405 -13.70 27.87 -12.50
N THR A 406 -13.37 27.97 -11.21
CA THR A 406 -12.09 27.50 -10.66
C THR A 406 -12.10 26.03 -10.25
N LEU A 407 -13.25 25.49 -9.81
CA LEU A 407 -13.34 24.11 -9.29
C LEU A 407 -14.38 23.27 -10.05
N THR A 408 -15.63 23.72 -10.13
CA THR A 408 -16.75 22.90 -10.61
C THR A 408 -16.61 22.52 -12.08
N ILE A 409 -16.36 23.50 -12.96
CA ILE A 409 -16.21 23.25 -14.40
C ILE A 409 -14.96 22.41 -14.68
N PRO A 410 -13.76 22.70 -14.13
CA PRO A 410 -12.59 21.85 -14.30
C PRO A 410 -12.80 20.40 -13.87
N LEU A 411 -13.45 20.16 -12.73
CA LEU A 411 -13.76 18.81 -12.26
C LEU A 411 -14.75 18.11 -13.19
N ALA A 412 -15.80 18.79 -13.63
CA ALA A 412 -16.75 18.21 -14.59
C ALA A 412 -16.07 17.88 -15.92
N MET A 413 -15.17 18.72 -16.40
CA MET A 413 -14.37 18.45 -17.60
C MET A 413 -13.45 17.25 -17.43
N ALA A 414 -12.84 17.08 -16.25
CA ALA A 414 -12.04 15.89 -15.94
C ALA A 414 -12.89 14.60 -15.98
N ILE A 415 -14.10 14.62 -15.40
CA ILE A 415 -15.03 13.48 -15.44
C ILE A 415 -15.47 13.17 -16.87
N LEU A 416 -15.81 14.18 -17.67
CA LEU A 416 -16.25 14.01 -19.06
C LEU A 416 -15.13 13.53 -20.00
N ARG A 417 -13.86 13.73 -19.63
CA ARG A 417 -12.69 13.27 -20.39
C ARG A 417 -12.27 11.86 -20.03
N LEU A 418 -12.91 11.20 -19.06
CA LEU A 418 -12.59 9.82 -18.71
C LEU A 418 -12.74 8.90 -19.93
N ASP A 419 -11.76 8.00 -20.09
CA ASP A 419 -11.79 6.98 -21.13
C ASP A 419 -13.02 6.06 -20.93
N THR A 420 -13.40 5.35 -22.00
CA THR A 420 -14.60 4.50 -22.04
C THR A 420 -14.70 3.52 -20.87
N ASN A 421 -13.59 2.93 -20.43
CA ASN A 421 -13.59 1.94 -19.36
C ASN A 421 -13.76 2.57 -17.97
N PRO A 422 -12.94 3.55 -17.54
CA PRO A 422 -13.20 4.33 -16.32
C PRO A 422 -14.60 4.96 -16.29
N SER A 423 -15.08 5.52 -17.40
CA SER A 423 -16.41 6.12 -17.46
C SER A 423 -17.53 5.10 -17.14
N LYS A 424 -17.44 3.88 -17.68
CA LYS A 424 -18.37 2.78 -17.35
C LYS A 424 -18.31 2.38 -15.87
N VAL A 425 -17.11 2.23 -15.32
CA VAL A 425 -16.93 1.86 -13.90
C VAL A 425 -17.50 2.94 -12.99
N LEU A 426 -17.24 4.22 -13.30
CA LEU A 426 -17.79 5.34 -12.55
C LEU A 426 -19.32 5.31 -12.59
N GLY A 427 -19.92 5.07 -13.76
CA GLY A 427 -21.36 4.90 -13.92
C GLY A 427 -21.95 3.78 -13.05
N GLU A 428 -21.27 2.64 -12.93
CA GLU A 428 -21.70 1.56 -12.03
C GLU A 428 -21.62 1.97 -10.55
N PHE A 429 -20.56 2.66 -10.13
CA PHE A 429 -20.45 3.17 -8.77
C PHE A 429 -21.56 4.16 -8.41
N MET A 430 -21.96 5.03 -9.34
CA MET A 430 -23.04 6.00 -9.12
C MET A 430 -24.39 5.32 -8.84
N LYS A 431 -24.69 4.19 -9.52
CA LYS A 431 -25.95 3.46 -9.34
C LYS A 431 -26.12 2.91 -7.93
N LEU A 432 -25.02 2.55 -7.26
CA LEU A 432 -25.02 2.01 -5.91
C LEU A 432 -25.10 3.08 -4.83
N SER A 433 -24.72 4.31 -5.15
CA SER A 433 -24.95 5.44 -4.26
C SER A 433 -26.46 5.73 -4.24
N THR A 434 -27.11 5.52 -3.09
CA THR A 434 -28.52 5.89 -2.85
C THR A 434 -28.79 7.39 -3.03
N THR A 435 -27.73 8.17 -3.25
CA THR A 435 -27.68 9.62 -3.43
C THR A 435 -27.40 10.04 -4.87
N GLY A 436 -27.86 9.27 -5.88
CA GLY A 436 -27.81 9.63 -7.30
C GLY A 436 -28.35 11.02 -7.66
N PHE A 437 -28.85 11.80 -6.71
CA PHE A 437 -29.18 13.21 -6.85
C PHE A 437 -27.98 14.17 -6.88
N GLY A 438 -26.87 13.91 -6.16
CA GLY A 438 -25.77 14.90 -6.03
C GLY A 438 -24.92 15.04 -7.29
N LEU A 439 -24.41 13.92 -7.80
CA LEU A 439 -23.49 13.87 -8.93
C LEU A 439 -24.20 14.00 -10.29
N THR A 440 -25.42 13.48 -10.40
CA THR A 440 -26.28 13.73 -11.58
C THR A 440 -26.64 15.20 -11.67
N ARG A 441 -26.96 15.86 -10.54
CA ARG A 441 -27.16 17.32 -10.50
C ARG A 441 -25.85 18.08 -10.74
N PHE A 442 -24.69 17.56 -10.34
CA PHE A 442 -23.37 18.13 -10.66
C PHE A 442 -23.07 18.10 -12.16
N VAL A 443 -23.25 16.94 -12.81
CA VAL A 443 -23.07 16.79 -14.27
C VAL A 443 -24.12 17.58 -15.05
N LEU A 444 -25.38 17.60 -14.60
CA LEU A 444 -26.45 18.42 -15.19
C LEU A 444 -26.25 19.93 -14.97
N SER A 445 -25.70 20.34 -13.82
CA SER A 445 -25.30 21.72 -13.50
C SER A 445 -24.15 22.17 -14.40
N ALA A 446 -23.11 21.36 -14.53
CA ALA A 446 -21.98 21.63 -15.42
C ALA A 446 -22.40 21.63 -16.90
N GLY A 447 -23.29 20.72 -17.31
CA GLY A 447 -23.92 20.72 -18.63
C GLY A 447 -24.79 21.96 -18.88
N SER A 448 -25.50 22.46 -17.86
CA SER A 448 -26.26 23.72 -17.92
C SER A 448 -25.37 24.96 -17.97
N CYS A 449 -24.21 24.96 -17.30
CA CYS A 449 -23.21 26.02 -17.45
C CYS A 449 -22.70 26.10 -18.90
N ARG A 450 -22.55 24.96 -19.58
CA ARG A 450 -22.23 24.91 -21.02
C ARG A 450 -23.35 25.45 -21.91
N LEU A 451 -24.61 25.19 -21.53
CA LEU A 451 -25.81 25.70 -22.22
C LEU A 451 -25.99 27.22 -22.11
N ARG A 452 -25.39 27.89 -21.12
CA ARG A 452 -25.42 29.36 -21.01
C ARG A 452 -24.32 30.07 -21.81
N SER A 453 -23.29 29.36 -22.27
CA SER A 453 -22.12 29.98 -22.91
C SER A 453 -21.97 29.70 -24.39
N ASN A 454 -22.69 28.76 -25.00
CA ASN A 454 -22.61 28.54 -26.45
C ASN A 454 -23.93 27.99 -27.04
N ASN A 455 -24.53 28.78 -27.94
CA ASN A 455 -25.48 28.28 -28.93
C ASN A 455 -24.83 27.16 -29.76
N LEU A 456 -25.26 25.90 -29.58
CA LEU A 456 -25.56 24.90 -30.62
C LEU A 456 -25.79 23.51 -29.98
N PHE A 457 -26.95 22.91 -30.30
CA PHE A 457 -27.34 21.49 -30.34
C PHE A 457 -26.37 20.40 -29.82
N VAL A 458 -26.85 19.48 -28.97
CA VAL A 458 -27.35 18.13 -29.32
C VAL A 458 -27.75 17.37 -28.03
N ALA A 459 -28.86 16.64 -28.13
CA ALA A 459 -29.51 15.81 -27.11
C ALA A 459 -28.67 14.61 -26.64
N ILE A 460 -28.96 14.10 -25.45
CA ILE A 460 -28.57 12.74 -25.04
C ILE A 460 -29.82 12.04 -24.49
N TYR A 461 -30.19 10.96 -25.16
CA TYR A 461 -31.12 9.90 -24.75
C TYR A 461 -30.50 9.01 -23.66
#